data_AF-A0A661HCD4-F1
#
_entry.id   AF-A0A661HCD4-F1
#
_cell.length_a   1.000
_cell.length_b   1.000
_cell.length_c   1.000
_cell.angle_alpha   90.00
_cell.angle_beta   90.00
_cell.angle_gamma   90.00
#
_symmetry.space_group_name_H-M   'P 1'
#
loop_
_entity.id
_entity.type
_entity.pdbx_description
1 polymer ?
#
loop_
_entity_poly.entity_id
_entity_poly.type
_entity_poly.pdbx_seq_one_letter_code
_entity_poly.pdbx_strand_id
1 'polypeptide(L)'
;MKLRLNIVFAVVMSAVMVSGCSEKNPESAQVVAPVRLSDVGWRLHGHDVGEQRYSKLDQINRDTVDKLGLTWSFDMYTRRGVEATPLVRHGVSFRG
;
A
#
# COMPACT_ATOMS: atom_id res chain seq x y z
N MET A 1 -38.29 -54.25 14.20
CA MET A 1 -38.26 -53.09 13.29
C MET A 1 -37.94 -51.74 13.96
N LYS A 2 -38.18 -51.55 15.27
CA LYS A 2 -37.92 -50.27 15.97
C LYS A 2 -36.43 -49.86 16.09
N LEU A 3 -35.51 -50.83 16.20
CA LEU A 3 -34.07 -50.53 16.34
C LEU A 3 -33.43 -50.02 15.03
N ARG A 4 -33.90 -50.50 13.88
CA ARG A 4 -33.41 -50.04 12.56
C ARG A 4 -33.89 -48.61 12.24
N LEU A 5 -35.07 -48.23 12.75
CA LEU A 5 -35.64 -46.88 12.58
C LEU A 5 -34.90 -45.82 13.42
N ASN A 6 -34.50 -46.16 14.65
CA ASN A 6 -33.69 -45.27 15.51
C ASN A 6 -32.28 -45.03 14.97
N ILE A 7 -31.65 -46.06 14.38
CA ILE A 7 -30.33 -45.92 13.76
C ILE A 7 -30.42 -45.03 12.51
N VAL A 8 -31.45 -45.19 11.69
CA VAL A 8 -31.69 -44.30 10.53
C VAL A 8 -31.92 -42.85 10.98
N PHE A 9 -32.71 -42.63 12.03
CA PHE A 9 -32.93 -41.30 12.60
C PHE A 9 -31.64 -40.66 13.14
N ALA A 10 -30.79 -41.43 13.82
CA ALA A 10 -29.51 -40.94 14.34
C ALA A 10 -28.51 -40.58 13.21
N VAL A 11 -28.44 -41.41 12.15
CA VAL A 11 -27.55 -41.16 11.00
C VAL A 11 -28.01 -39.93 10.19
N VAL A 12 -29.32 -39.75 10.02
CA VAL A 12 -29.88 -38.56 9.32
C VAL A 12 -29.60 -37.28 10.11
N MET A 13 -29.67 -37.32 11.44
CA MET A 13 -29.40 -36.15 12.29
C MET A 13 -27.91 -35.74 12.29
N SER A 14 -26.97 -36.70 12.21
CA SER A 14 -25.55 -36.39 12.01
C SER A 14 -25.22 -35.86 10.62
N ALA A 15 -25.95 -36.26 9.58
CA ALA A 15 -25.73 -35.77 8.22
C ALA A 15 -26.16 -34.30 8.02
N VAL A 16 -27.15 -33.83 8.79
CA VAL A 16 -27.65 -32.44 8.71
C VAL A 16 -26.67 -31.42 9.29
N MET A 17 -25.79 -31.81 10.23
CA MET A 17 -24.79 -30.88 10.81
C MET A 17 -23.53 -30.68 9.95
N VAL A 18 -23.36 -31.42 8.84
CA VAL A 18 -22.22 -31.26 7.92
C VAL A 18 -22.47 -30.21 6.83
N SER A 19 -23.68 -29.64 6.75
CA SER A 19 -23.98 -28.51 5.86
C SER A 19 -23.71 -27.14 6.51
N GLY A 20 -22.78 -27.08 7.46
CA GLY A 20 -22.19 -25.82 7.93
C GLY A 20 -21.41 -25.17 6.80
N CYS A 21 -22.09 -24.30 6.07
CA CYS A 21 -21.56 -23.54 4.94
C CYS A 21 -20.19 -22.94 5.25
N SER A 22 -19.20 -23.34 4.47
CA SER A 22 -17.98 -22.55 4.29
C SER A 22 -18.39 -21.25 3.60
N GLU A 23 -18.50 -20.16 4.37
CA GLU A 23 -18.52 -18.79 3.83
C GLU A 23 -17.19 -18.55 3.13
N LYS A 24 -17.17 -18.80 1.82
CA LYS A 24 -16.15 -18.25 0.94
C LYS A 24 -16.44 -16.76 0.89
N ASN A 25 -15.78 -15.99 1.74
CA ASN A 25 -15.68 -14.54 1.59
C ASN A 25 -14.62 -14.26 0.52
N PRO A 26 -14.96 -13.87 -0.73
CA PRO A 26 -13.97 -13.34 -1.66
C PRO A 26 -13.80 -11.84 -1.40
N GLU A 27 -13.70 -11.41 -0.14
CA GLU A 27 -12.96 -10.18 0.13
C GLU A 27 -11.50 -10.57 -0.05
N SER A 28 -11.04 -10.45 -1.30
CA SER A 28 -9.63 -10.35 -1.58
C SER A 28 -9.14 -9.11 -0.85
N ALA A 29 -8.80 -9.28 0.43
CA ALA A 29 -7.68 -8.58 1.02
C ALA A 29 -6.52 -8.96 0.11
N GLN A 30 -6.33 -8.15 -0.94
CA GLN A 30 -5.04 -8.04 -1.55
C GLN A 30 -4.16 -7.63 -0.39
N VAL A 31 -3.47 -8.60 0.19
CA VAL A 31 -2.20 -8.35 0.84
C VAL A 31 -1.38 -7.79 -0.30
N VAL A 32 -1.49 -6.48 -0.52
CA VAL A 32 -0.65 -5.74 -1.40
C VAL A 32 0.71 -5.99 -0.80
N ALA A 33 1.45 -6.93 -1.39
CA ALA A 33 2.85 -7.14 -1.04
C ALA A 33 3.46 -5.74 -1.02
N PRO A 34 4.18 -5.36 0.06
CA PRO A 34 4.66 -4.00 0.21
C PRO A 34 5.35 -3.65 -1.09
N VAL A 35 4.84 -2.61 -1.78
CA VAL A 35 5.44 -2.16 -3.04
C VAL A 35 6.89 -1.85 -2.69
N ARG A 36 7.80 -2.70 -3.16
CA ARG A 36 9.24 -2.51 -3.04
C ARG A 36 9.59 -1.38 -4.00
N LEU A 37 9.24 -0.15 -3.61
CA LEU A 37 9.68 1.03 -4.32
C LEU A 37 11.20 1.01 -4.26
N SER A 38 11.83 1.16 -5.42
CA SER A 38 13.28 1.32 -5.52
C SER A 38 13.75 2.30 -4.45
N ASP A 39 14.88 2.00 -3.81
CA ASP A 39 15.45 2.81 -2.71
C ASP A 39 16.05 4.15 -3.22
N VAL A 40 15.34 4.81 -4.13
CA VAL A 40 15.63 6.13 -4.67
C VAL A 40 14.81 7.12 -3.86
N GLY A 41 15.49 8.03 -3.16
CA GLY A 41 14.84 8.98 -2.28
C GLY A 41 15.78 10.13 -1.88
N TRP A 42 15.22 11.12 -1.19
CA TRP A 42 15.94 12.27 -0.66
C TRP A 42 15.92 12.18 0.87
N ARG A 43 16.92 11.51 1.45
CA ARG A 43 16.87 11.08 2.87
C ARG A 43 17.41 12.09 3.86
N LEU A 44 18.27 12.99 3.40
CA LEU A 44 18.94 14.03 4.20
C LEU A 44 18.58 15.39 3.62
N HIS A 45 18.74 16.45 4.42
CA HIS A 45 18.42 17.82 3.99
C HIS A 45 19.11 18.18 2.65
N GLY A 46 20.41 17.92 2.50
CA GLY A 46 21.14 18.13 1.26
C GLY A 46 21.35 16.90 0.39
N HIS A 47 20.45 15.90 0.48
CA HIS A 47 20.52 14.60 -0.20
C HIS A 47 21.61 13.64 0.35
N ASP A 48 22.83 14.15 0.56
CA ASP A 48 23.99 13.42 1.07
C ASP A 48 24.70 14.20 2.19
N VAL A 49 25.65 13.56 2.87
CA VAL A 49 26.42 14.15 3.98
C VAL A 49 27.27 15.35 3.53
N GLY A 50 27.63 15.41 2.25
CA GLY A 50 28.33 16.55 1.66
C GLY A 50 27.42 17.71 1.28
N GLU A 51 26.10 17.58 1.50
CA GLU A 51 25.07 18.57 1.17
C GLU A 51 25.14 19.03 -0.30
N GLN A 52 25.55 18.15 -1.22
CA GLN A 52 25.75 18.51 -2.62
C GLN A 52 24.45 18.81 -3.37
N ARG A 53 23.31 18.35 -2.82
CA ARG A 53 21.97 18.52 -3.42
C ARG A 53 21.91 18.02 -4.87
N TYR A 54 22.66 16.97 -5.18
CA TYR A 54 22.76 16.39 -6.51
C TYR A 54 22.01 15.06 -6.62
N SER A 55 21.12 14.95 -7.61
CA SER A 55 20.43 13.71 -7.96
C SER A 55 21.05 13.07 -9.20
N LYS A 56 21.21 11.75 -9.19
CA LYS A 56 21.65 10.97 -10.37
C LYS A 56 20.49 10.61 -11.32
N LEU A 57 19.25 10.97 -10.97
CA LEU A 57 18.09 10.72 -11.83
C LEU A 57 18.14 11.60 -13.08
N ASP A 58 17.86 11.00 -14.23
CA ASP A 58 18.00 11.63 -15.55
C ASP A 58 16.73 11.54 -16.42
N GLN A 59 15.64 10.97 -15.90
CA GLN A 59 14.35 10.88 -16.59
C GLN A 59 13.86 12.26 -17.08
N ILE A 60 14.11 13.30 -16.27
CA ILE A 60 13.91 14.70 -16.64
C ILE A 60 15.28 15.27 -17.00
N ASN A 61 15.44 15.68 -18.26
CA ASN A 61 16.69 16.21 -18.80
C ASN A 61 16.41 17.28 -19.87
N ARG A 62 17.45 17.75 -20.57
CA ARG A 62 17.35 18.86 -21.55
C ARG A 62 16.36 18.57 -22.69
N ASP A 63 16.14 17.30 -23.00
CA ASP A 63 15.30 16.87 -24.12
C ASP A 63 13.87 16.50 -23.67
N THR A 64 13.60 16.46 -22.36
CA THR A 64 12.29 16.05 -21.80
C THR A 64 11.68 17.07 -20.85
N VAL A 65 12.42 18.12 -20.47
CA VAL A 65 11.95 19.16 -19.53
C VAL A 65 10.74 19.94 -20.05
N ASP A 66 10.58 20.05 -21.36
CA ASP A 66 9.44 20.69 -22.03
C ASP A 66 8.11 19.97 -21.80
N LYS A 67 8.15 18.71 -21.35
CA LYS A 67 6.98 17.87 -21.07
C LYS A 67 6.52 17.94 -19.61
N LEU A 68 7.18 18.73 -18.77
CA LEU A 68 6.81 18.83 -17.35
C LEU A 68 5.44 19.47 -17.16
N GLY A 69 4.67 18.89 -16.25
CA GLY A 69 3.38 19.40 -15.82
C GLY A 69 3.14 19.15 -14.33
N LEU A 70 2.17 19.87 -13.74
CA LEU A 70 1.77 19.67 -12.35
C LEU A 70 1.07 18.32 -12.19
N THR A 71 1.61 17.46 -11.32
CA THR A 71 1.02 16.13 -11.08
C THR A 71 0.09 16.12 -9.86
N TRP A 72 0.43 16.84 -8.79
CA TRP A 72 -0.42 17.02 -7.60
C TRP A 72 0.03 18.26 -6.80
N SER A 73 -0.84 18.74 -5.90
CA SER A 73 -0.56 19.83 -4.97
C SER A 73 -1.15 19.55 -3.58
N PHE A 74 -0.54 20.12 -2.53
CA PHE A 74 -1.02 20.02 -1.15
C PHE A 74 -0.97 21.41 -0.48
N ASP A 75 -2.10 21.85 0.11
CA ASP A 75 -2.18 23.11 0.85
C ASP A 75 -1.64 22.94 2.27
N MET A 76 -0.74 23.84 2.68
CA MET A 76 -0.13 23.85 4.01
C MET A 76 -0.92 24.67 5.03
N TYR A 77 -1.96 25.38 4.60
CA TYR A 77 -2.84 26.18 5.45
C TYR A 77 -2.09 27.18 6.35
N THR A 78 -0.97 27.72 5.86
CA THR A 78 -0.19 28.74 6.55
C THR A 78 0.02 29.96 5.66
N ARG A 79 0.07 31.14 6.29
CA ARG A 79 0.41 32.41 5.63
C ARG A 79 1.87 32.81 5.85
N ARG A 80 2.65 31.99 6.55
CA ARG A 80 4.08 32.19 6.82
C ARG A 80 4.92 31.53 5.72
N GLY A 81 6.19 31.91 5.65
CA GLY A 81 7.15 31.29 4.73
C GLY A 81 7.26 29.78 4.94
N VAL A 82 7.39 29.04 3.84
CA VAL A 82 7.63 27.59 3.81
C VAL A 82 9.06 27.37 3.35
N GLU A 83 9.92 26.94 4.26
CA GLU A 83 11.38 26.82 4.03
C GLU A 83 11.89 25.38 4.13
N ALA A 84 11.00 24.42 4.36
CA ALA A 84 11.38 23.02 4.52
C ALA A 84 11.82 22.39 3.19
N THR A 85 12.94 21.67 3.22
CA THR A 85 13.30 20.70 2.16
C THR A 85 12.57 19.39 2.44
N PRO A 86 11.66 18.93 1.56
CA PRO A 86 10.95 17.67 1.77
C PRO A 86 11.92 16.48 1.76
N LEU A 87 11.71 15.53 2.68
CA LEU A 87 12.42 14.25 2.66
C LEU A 87 11.55 13.21 1.98
N VAL A 88 12.14 12.33 1.17
CA VAL A 88 11.41 11.27 0.46
C VAL A 88 12.05 9.92 0.73
N ARG A 89 11.25 8.95 1.18
CA ARG A 89 11.66 7.56 1.39
C ARG A 89 10.53 6.63 0.99
N HIS A 90 10.82 5.64 0.14
CA HIS A 90 9.82 4.69 -0.37
C HIS A 90 8.56 5.41 -0.90
N GLY A 91 8.74 6.45 -1.70
CA GLY A 91 7.63 7.22 -2.29
C GLY A 91 6.81 8.09 -1.33
N VAL A 92 7.07 8.04 -0.02
CA VAL A 92 6.42 8.90 0.97
C VAL A 92 7.23 10.17 1.15
N SER A 93 6.56 11.32 1.05
CA SER A 93 7.14 12.63 1.35
C SER A 93 6.89 13.01 2.81
N PHE A 94 7.94 13.47 3.48
CA PHE A 94 7.94 13.91 4.87
C PHE A 94 8.33 15.39 4.94
N ARG A 95 7.75 16.08 5.92
CA ARG A 95 8.09 17.46 6.28
C ARG A 95 8.72 17.44 7.68
N GLY A 96 9.77 18.24 7.87
CA GLY A 96 10.35 18.56 9.18
C GLY A 96 9.70 19.77 9.84
#